data_AF-A0A7S0GFI5-F1
#
_entry.id   AF-A0A7S0GFI5-F1
#
_cell.length_a   1.000
_cell.length_b   1.000
_cell.length_c   1.000
_cell.angle_alpha   90.00
_cell.angle_beta   90.00
_cell.angle_gamma   90.00
#
_symmetry.space_group_name_H-M   'P 1'
#
loop_
_entity.id
_entity.type
_entity.pdbx_description
1 polymer ?
#
loop_
_entity_poly.entity_id
_entity_poly.type
_entity_poly.pdbx_seq_one_letter_code
_entity_poly.pdbx_strand_id
1 'polypeptide(L)'
;YVSDMCLHTLQSQIDLLLEAKSNGLLSSNALFVLTLKCIVGRSKASYDHQAQKAVETLMQRTSAAATTTAGVITSNSSISSVTIIHLFANRSGERTVMGYIQ
;
A
#
# COMPACT_ATOMS: atom_id res chain seq x y z
N TYR A 1 -9.99 0.10 5.67
CA TYR A 1 -10.21 0.26 4.22
C TYR A 1 -9.83 -1.04 3.52
N VAL A 2 -10.74 -1.67 2.79
CA VAL A 2 -10.43 -2.91 2.06
C VAL A 2 -10.70 -2.66 0.58
N SER A 3 -9.72 -2.96 -0.25
CA SER A 3 -9.83 -2.87 -1.70
C SER A 3 -9.34 -4.17 -2.32
N ASP A 4 -10.13 -4.71 -3.24
CA ASP A 4 -9.86 -5.95 -3.95
C ASP A 4 -9.97 -5.71 -5.45
N MET A 5 -8.84 -5.47 -6.11
CA MET A 5 -8.83 -5.18 -7.55
C MET A 5 -7.63 -5.80 -8.26
N CYS A 6 -7.68 -5.73 -9.59
CA CYS A 6 -6.61 -6.21 -10.44
C CYS A 6 -5.33 -5.38 -10.30
N LEU A 7 -4.19 -6.02 -10.47
CA LEU A 7 -2.86 -5.42 -10.37
C LEU A 7 -2.68 -4.19 -11.27
N HIS A 8 -3.32 -4.14 -12.44
CA HIS A 8 -3.24 -2.99 -13.36
C HIS A 8 -3.95 -1.73 -12.83
N THR A 9 -4.84 -1.87 -11.84
CA THR A 9 -5.55 -0.75 -11.19
C THR A 9 -4.90 -0.30 -9.89
N LEU A 10 -3.73 -0.86 -9.55
CA LEU A 10 -3.04 -0.61 -8.28
C LEU A 10 -2.84 0.87 -7.99
N GLN A 11 -2.44 1.66 -8.99
CA GLN A 11 -2.24 3.10 -8.81
C GLN A 11 -3.53 3.78 -8.34
N SER A 12 -4.64 3.48 -9.00
CA SER A 12 -5.97 3.99 -8.64
C SER A 12 -6.41 3.54 -7.24
N GLN A 13 -6.04 2.33 -6.80
CA GLN A 13 -6.32 1.89 -5.43
C GLN A 13 -5.54 2.72 -4.39
N ILE A 14 -4.28 3.03 -4.68
CA ILE A 14 -3.46 3.90 -3.83
C ILE A 14 -4.06 5.32 -3.81
N ASP A 15 -4.45 5.85 -4.96
CA ASP A 15 -5.10 7.17 -5.07
C ASP A 15 -6.36 7.23 -4.20
N LEU A 16 -7.26 6.26 -4.32
CA LEU A 16 -8.49 6.20 -3.54
C LEU A 16 -8.23 6.06 -2.04
N LEU A 17 -7.23 5.28 -1.63
CA LEU A 17 -6.85 5.16 -0.21
C LEU A 17 -6.38 6.51 0.36
N LEU A 18 -5.50 7.21 -0.38
CA LEU A 18 -4.94 8.49 0.05
C LEU A 18 -5.99 9.61 0.01
N GLU A 19 -6.88 9.60 -0.98
CA GLU A 19 -8.00 10.52 -1.10
C GLU A 19 -9.01 10.30 0.04
N ALA A 20 -9.37 9.04 0.34
CA ALA A 20 -10.25 8.73 1.46
C ALA A 20 -9.66 9.22 2.79
N LYS A 21 -8.34 9.10 2.96
CA LYS A 21 -7.64 9.69 4.10
C LYS A 21 -7.72 11.22 4.09
N SER A 22 -7.38 11.89 3.00
CA SER A 22 -7.37 13.37 2.94
C SER A 22 -8.76 13.98 3.15
N ASN A 23 -9.80 13.24 2.76
CA ASN A 23 -11.20 13.63 2.97
C ASN A 23 -11.69 13.30 4.39
N GLY A 24 -10.83 12.81 5.29
CA GLY A 24 -11.17 12.50 6.68
C GLY A 24 -12.09 11.29 6.85
N LEU A 25 -12.21 10.43 5.83
CA LEU A 25 -13.08 9.24 5.87
C LEU A 25 -12.45 8.08 6.66
N LEU A 26 -11.13 8.11 6.83
CA LEU A 26 -10.38 7.09 7.55
C LEU A 26 -9.87 7.65 8.88
N SER A 27 -10.20 6.98 9.97
CA SER A 27 -9.66 7.32 11.28
C SER A 27 -8.14 7.09 11.32
N SER A 28 -7.46 7.80 12.21
CA SER A 28 -6.11 7.39 12.63
C SER A 28 -6.13 5.94 13.13
N ASN A 29 -5.03 5.23 12.87
CA ASN A 29 -4.87 3.78 13.07
C ASN A 29 -5.86 2.89 12.31
N ALA A 30 -6.56 3.39 11.29
CA ALA A 30 -7.37 2.53 10.44
C ALA A 30 -6.48 1.51 9.70
N LEU A 31 -6.77 0.22 9.85
CA LEU A 31 -6.17 -0.83 9.03
C LEU A 31 -6.62 -0.66 7.57
N PHE A 32 -5.68 -0.73 6.64
CA PHE A 32 -5.98 -0.90 5.23
C PHE A 32 -5.46 -2.24 4.71
N VAL A 33 -6.17 -2.77 3.72
CA VAL A 33 -5.86 -4.03 3.04
C VAL A 33 -6.11 -3.83 1.55
N LEU A 34 -5.07 -3.89 0.73
CA LEU A 34 -5.11 -3.82 -0.72
C LEU A 34 -4.75 -5.19 -1.29
N THR A 35 -5.73 -5.87 -1.87
CA THR A 35 -5.50 -7.13 -2.58
C THR A 35 -5.19 -6.82 -4.03
N LEU A 36 -4.07 -7.34 -4.50
CA LEU A 36 -3.62 -7.26 -5.88
C LEU A 36 -3.90 -8.60 -6.53
N LYS A 37 -4.63 -8.58 -7.65
CA LYS A 37 -4.96 -9.78 -8.43
C LYS A 37 -4.34 -9.72 -9.82
N CYS A 38 -3.55 -10.72 -10.19
CA CYS A 38 -3.05 -10.87 -11.54
C CYS A 38 -3.95 -11.83 -12.33
N ILE A 39 -4.65 -11.32 -13.35
CA ILE A 39 -5.59 -12.11 -14.16
C ILE A 39 -4.91 -12.69 -15.42
N VAL A 40 -3.66 -12.32 -15.72
CA VAL A 40 -3.00 -12.67 -16.99
C VAL A 40 -1.55 -13.12 -16.78
N GLY A 41 -1.25 -14.37 -17.17
CA GLY A 41 0.04 -14.87 -17.70
C GLY A 41 1.39 -14.40 -17.15
N ARG A 42 1.51 -13.91 -15.91
CA ARG A 42 2.80 -13.46 -15.34
C ARG A 42 3.41 -14.49 -14.42
N SER A 43 4.74 -14.55 -14.41
CA SER A 43 5.48 -15.37 -13.44
C SER A 43 5.31 -14.81 -12.02
N LYS A 44 5.47 -15.69 -11.02
CA LYS A 44 5.45 -15.31 -9.59
C LYS A 44 6.43 -14.16 -9.29
N ALA A 45 7.64 -14.22 -9.85
CA ALA A 45 8.66 -13.19 -9.63
C ALA A 45 8.25 -11.82 -10.19
N SER A 46 7.66 -11.78 -11.39
CA SER A 46 7.13 -10.53 -11.96
C SER A 46 6.01 -9.94 -11.10
N TYR A 47 5.25 -10.80 -10.44
CA TYR A 47 4.17 -10.41 -9.57
C TYR A 47 4.66 -9.86 -8.22
N ASP A 48 5.59 -10.57 -7.59
CA ASP A 48 6.25 -10.10 -6.36
C ASP A 48 6.91 -8.73 -6.57
N HIS A 49 7.57 -8.55 -7.71
CA HIS A 49 8.19 -7.27 -8.07
C HIS A 49 7.16 -6.13 -8.21
N GLN A 50 5.99 -6.39 -8.81
CA GLN A 50 4.94 -5.37 -8.93
C GLN A 50 4.28 -5.04 -7.60
N ALA A 51 4.06 -6.02 -6.73
CA ALA A 51 3.60 -5.78 -5.36
C ALA A 51 4.62 -4.96 -4.56
N GLN A 52 5.91 -5.23 -4.73
CA GLN A 52 6.98 -4.45 -4.11
C GLN A 52 6.97 -2.99 -4.59
N LYS A 53 6.87 -2.77 -5.91
CA LYS A 53 6.73 -1.43 -6.50
C LYS A 53 5.50 -0.67 -5.98
N ALA A 54 4.41 -1.40 -5.69
CA ALA A 54 3.21 -0.84 -5.05
C ALA A 54 3.53 -0.21 -3.69
N VAL A 55 4.23 -0.97 -2.85
CA VAL A 55 4.64 -0.53 -1.52
C VAL A 55 5.59 0.65 -1.63
N GLU A 56 6.57 0.61 -2.52
CA GLU A 56 7.49 1.71 -2.76
C GLU A 56 6.74 2.99 -3.17
N THR A 57 5.77 2.87 -4.10
CA THR A 57 4.95 4.00 -4.55
C THR A 57 4.09 4.56 -3.41
N LEU A 58 3.47 3.67 -2.63
CA LEU A 58 2.68 4.07 -1.46
C LEU A 58 3.54 4.83 -0.46
N MET A 59 4.69 4.26 -0.08
CA MET A 59 5.63 4.88 0.86
C MET A 59 6.19 6.20 0.35
N GLN A 60 6.56 6.30 -0.93
CA GLN A 60 7.02 7.55 -1.54
C GLN A 60 5.96 8.65 -1.46
N ARG A 61 4.69 8.30 -1.68
CA ARG A 61 3.58 9.25 -1.68
C ARG A 61 3.08 9.60 -0.28
N THR A 62 3.37 8.77 0.72
CA THR A 62 3.01 9.02 2.12
C THR A 62 4.13 9.63 2.94
N SER A 63 5.36 9.60 2.43
CA SER A 63 6.51 10.27 3.04
C SER A 63 6.38 11.79 2.87
N ALA A 64 5.94 12.49 3.92
CA ALA A 64 6.09 13.94 3.98
C ALA A 64 7.59 14.32 4.01
N ALA A 65 7.94 15.50 3.48
CA ALA A 65 9.29 16.05 3.56
C ALA A 65 9.81 15.97 5.01
N ALA A 66 10.92 15.25 5.21
CA ALA A 66 11.56 15.12 6.51
C ALA A 66 11.92 16.52 7.02
N THR A 67 11.32 16.94 8.13
CA THR A 67 11.67 18.20 8.78
C THR A 67 12.66 17.91 9.88
N THR A 68 13.92 18.29 9.68
CA THR A 68 14.96 18.17 10.72
C THR A 68 14.83 19.33 11.69
N THR A 69 14.37 19.06 12.92
CA THR A 69 14.48 20.01 14.04
C THR A 69 15.32 19.37 15.13
N ALA A 70 16.42 20.01 15.52
CA ALA A 70 17.31 19.55 16.60
C ALA A 70 17.86 18.11 16.44
N GLY A 71 18.17 17.69 15.20
CA GLY A 71 18.80 16.38 14.93
C GLY A 71 17.87 15.17 15.07
N VAL A 72 16.59 15.38 15.36
CA VAL A 72 15.56 14.34 15.38
C VAL A 72 14.85 14.32 14.03
N ILE A 73 14.93 13.18 13.32
CA ILE A 73 14.16 12.95 12.09
C ILE A 73 12.77 12.45 12.51
N THR A 74 11.76 13.32 12.44
CA THR A 74 10.36 12.93 12.55
C THR A 74 9.76 12.80 11.15
N SER A 75 9.50 11.57 10.72
CA SER A 75 8.73 11.30 9.50
C SER A 75 7.25 11.27 9.83
N ASN A 76 6.51 12.32 9.44
CA ASN A 76 5.04 12.32 9.47
C ASN A 76 4.50 11.50 8.29
N SER A 77 4.85 10.22 8.24
CA SER A 77 4.29 9.34 7.21
C SER A 77 2.80 9.17 7.49
N SER A 78 1.98 9.42 6.48
CA SER A 78 0.54 9.24 6.57
C SER A 78 0.14 7.76 6.72
N ILE A 79 1.10 6.84 6.59
CA ILE A 79 0.95 5.39 6.69
C ILE A 79 2.10 4.79 7.52
N SER A 80 1.80 3.79 8.35
CA SER A 80 2.79 3.01 9.10
C SER A 80 2.64 1.49 8.88
N SER A 81 3.73 0.76 9.12
CA SER A 81 3.77 -0.72 9.19
C SER A 81 3.24 -1.46 7.95
N VAL A 82 3.65 -1.03 6.75
CA VAL A 82 3.25 -1.69 5.49
C VAL A 82 3.92 -3.06 5.35
N THR A 83 3.12 -4.09 5.09
CA THR A 83 3.58 -5.48 4.88
C THR A 83 2.92 -6.08 3.64
N ILE A 84 3.67 -6.92 2.91
CA ILE A 84 3.15 -7.73 1.81
C ILE A 84 2.99 -9.17 2.31
N ILE A 85 1.79 -9.73 2.20
CA ILE A 85 1.47 -11.12 2.56
C ILE A 85 0.90 -11.85 1.34
N HIS A 86 1.27 -13.12 1.20
CA HIS A 86 0.58 -14.05 0.32
C HIS A 86 -0.50 -14.80 1.12
N LEU A 87 -1.67 -14.18 1.29
CA LEU A 87 -2.74 -14.71 2.14
C LEU A 87 -3.34 -16.03 1.62
N PHE A 88 -3.41 -16.20 0.30
CA PHE A 88 -3.99 -17.38 -0.34
C PHE A 88 -2.90 -18.18 -1.05
N ALA A 89 -2.26 -19.11 -0.34
CA ALA A 89 -1.16 -19.92 -0.87
C ALA A 89 -1.51 -20.70 -2.16
N ASN A 90 -2.79 -21.04 -2.35
CA ASN A 90 -3.31 -21.70 -3.55
C ASN A 90 -3.57 -20.75 -4.73
N ARG A 91 -3.47 -19.43 -4.54
CA ARG A 91 -3.64 -18.40 -5.57
C ARG A 91 -2.32 -17.70 -5.82
N SER A 92 -1.52 -18.27 -6.70
CA SER A 92 -0.16 -17.77 -7.02
C SER A 92 -0.15 -16.32 -7.53
N GLY A 93 -1.23 -15.87 -8.16
CA GLY A 93 -1.43 -14.53 -8.72
C GLY A 93 -2.01 -13.48 -7.75
N GLU A 94 -2.03 -13.74 -6.43
CA GLU A 94 -2.54 -12.80 -5.44
C GLU A 94 -1.50 -12.43 -4.37
N ARG A 95 -1.44 -11.14 -4.01
CA ARG A 95 -0.63 -10.56 -2.93
C ARG A 95 -1.51 -9.54 -2.26
N THR A 96 -1.34 -9.42 -0.96
CA THR A 96 -2.05 -8.46 -0.16
C THR A 96 -1.05 -7.51 0.45
N VAL A 97 -1.25 -6.22 0.22
CA VAL A 97 -0.51 -5.15 0.90
C VAL A 97 -1.39 -4.64 2.02
N MET A 98 -0.89 -4.61 3.24
CA MET A 98 -1.65 -4.11 4.40
C MET A 98 -0.79 -3.21 5.27
N GLY A 99 -1.42 -2.31 6.02
CA GLY A 99 -0.76 -1.39 6.93
C GLY A 99 -1.78 -0.52 7.66
N TYR A 100 -1.31 0.50 8.37
CA TYR A 100 -2.16 1.37 9.17
C TYR A 100 -2.09 2.83 8.68
N ILE A 101 -3.23 3.51 8.67
CA ILE A 101 -3.29 4.97 8.51
C ILE A 101 -2.82 5.64 9.79
N GLN A 102 -2.04 6.73 9.71
CA GLN A 102 -1.69 7.57 10.87
C GLN A 102 -2.45 8.89 10.90
#